data_AF-A0A936D338-F1
#
_entry.id   AF-A0A936D338-F1
#
_cell.length_a   1.000
_cell.length_b   1.000
_cell.length_c   1.000
_cell.angle_alpha   90.00
_cell.angle_beta   90.00
_cell.angle_gamma   90.00
#
_symmetry.space_group_name_H-M   'P 1'
#
loop_
_entity.id
_entity.type
_entity.pdbx_description
1 polymer ?
#
loop_
_entity_poly.entity_id
_entity_poly.type
_entity_poly.pdbx_seq_one_letter_code
_entity_poly.pdbx_strand_id
1 'polypeptide(L)'
;MLLVSGALALVVSRGRHFAWALFLLGGLAGVVGPHVGAVAPYAAGVAGVVLLGISAVHVAWLFGARWGIRAAIPEIAGRPAFSPPRALTGVVAAVFGGAGAFVLVAARFGSAPWAWVTLAGAAVFGLRALGDFRLVGLTKRVLGTPFARWDDGLFTPLSLLLSVCFAIVAARGLS
;
A
#
# COMPACT_ATOMS: atom_id res chain seq x y z
N MET A 1 26.88 -13.98 -13.40
CA MET A 1 27.68 -14.52 -12.27
C MET A 1 26.97 -14.41 -10.92
N LEU A 2 26.32 -13.28 -10.57
CA LEU A 2 25.56 -13.14 -9.32
C LEU A 2 24.31 -14.04 -9.19
N LEU A 3 23.62 -14.33 -10.31
CA LEU A 3 22.40 -15.17 -10.29
C LEU A 3 22.69 -16.65 -9.99
N VAL A 4 23.85 -17.16 -10.41
CA VAL A 4 24.23 -18.59 -10.21
C VAL A 4 24.82 -18.81 -8.81
N SER A 5 25.52 -17.82 -8.26
CA SER A 5 26.00 -17.87 -6.88
C SER A 5 24.88 -17.72 -5.85
N GLY A 6 23.79 -17.02 -6.20
CA GLY A 6 22.59 -16.93 -5.36
C GLY A 6 21.84 -18.25 -5.24
N ALA A 7 21.79 -19.04 -6.32
CA ALA A 7 21.09 -20.33 -6.35
C ALA A 7 21.78 -21.43 -5.52
N LEU A 8 23.13 -21.44 -5.49
CA LEU A 8 23.89 -22.39 -4.67
C LEU A 8 23.89 -22.04 -3.18
N ALA A 9 23.79 -20.74 -2.84
CA ALA A 9 23.66 -20.30 -1.45
C ALA A 9 22.26 -20.59 -0.85
N LEU A 10 21.21 -20.73 -1.68
CA LEU A 10 19.84 -21.09 -1.27
C LEU A 10 19.75 -22.48 -0.63
N VAL A 11 20.61 -23.42 -1.05
CA VAL A 11 20.56 -24.82 -0.55
C VAL A 11 21.35 -24.99 0.75
N VAL A 12 22.33 -24.12 1.01
CA VAL A 12 23.27 -24.27 2.14
C VAL A 12 22.81 -23.53 3.40
N SER A 13 22.12 -22.39 3.28
CA SER A 13 21.78 -21.57 4.45
C SER A 13 20.31 -21.77 4.87
N ARG A 14 20.09 -22.60 5.91
CA ARG A 14 18.79 -22.88 6.52
C ARG A 14 18.17 -21.66 7.22
N GLY A 15 17.78 -20.61 6.48
CA GLY A 15 16.78 -19.62 6.90
C GLY A 15 17.11 -18.69 8.08
N ARG A 16 18.37 -18.52 8.51
CA ARG A 16 18.72 -17.74 9.72
C ARG A 16 19.30 -16.34 9.50
N HIS A 17 19.47 -15.87 8.27
CA HIS A 17 20.15 -14.58 8.03
C HIS A 17 19.22 -13.52 7.43
N PHE A 18 18.97 -12.45 8.20
CA PHE A 18 18.33 -11.20 7.76
C PHE A 18 18.98 -10.58 6.50
N ALA A 19 20.22 -10.98 6.21
CA ALA A 19 20.96 -10.64 5.00
C ALA A 19 20.21 -10.98 3.70
N TRP A 20 19.39 -12.03 3.67
CA TRP A 20 18.60 -12.40 2.48
C TRP A 20 17.61 -11.30 2.06
N ALA A 21 16.94 -10.65 3.02
CA ALA A 21 16.05 -9.54 2.73
C ALA A 21 16.84 -8.33 2.19
N LEU A 22 18.02 -8.07 2.75
CA LEU A 22 18.89 -6.98 2.31
C LEU A 22 19.42 -7.21 0.88
N PHE A 23 19.81 -8.44 0.54
CA PHE A 23 20.27 -8.79 -0.80
C PHE A 23 19.13 -8.79 -1.82
N LEU A 24 17.93 -9.23 -1.45
CA LEU A 24 16.76 -9.14 -2.33
C LEU A 24 16.33 -7.69 -2.55
N LEU A 25 16.31 -6.88 -1.49
CA LEU A 25 16.03 -5.44 -1.60
C LEU A 25 17.11 -4.72 -2.40
N GLY A 26 18.38 -5.03 -2.17
CA GLY A 26 19.51 -4.46 -2.91
C GLY A 26 19.55 -4.90 -4.37
N GLY A 27 19.24 -6.17 -4.66
CA GLY A 27 19.10 -6.70 -6.01
C GLY A 27 17.93 -6.07 -6.76
N LEU A 28 16.78 -5.93 -6.10
CA LEU A 28 15.61 -5.25 -6.66
C LEU A 28 15.93 -3.77 -6.92
N ALA A 29 16.60 -3.08 -5.99
CA ALA A 29 17.02 -1.70 -6.16
C ALA A 29 18.04 -1.53 -7.30
N GLY A 30 18.96 -2.49 -7.49
CA GLY A 30 19.91 -2.48 -8.59
C GLY A 30 19.25 -2.69 -9.97
N VAL A 31 18.19 -3.50 -10.04
CA VAL A 31 17.42 -3.73 -11.27
C VAL A 31 16.47 -2.56 -11.57
N VAL A 32 15.77 -2.07 -10.54
CA VAL A 32 14.75 -1.02 -10.71
C VAL A 32 15.39 0.36 -10.83
N GLY A 33 16.48 0.63 -10.12
CA GLY A 33 17.17 1.92 -10.03
C GLY A 33 17.38 2.63 -11.37
N PRO A 34 18.04 1.99 -12.35
CA PRO A 34 18.25 2.58 -13.68
C PRO A 34 16.96 2.90 -14.45
N HIS A 35 15.86 2.24 -14.10
CA HIS A 35 14.56 2.37 -14.76
C HIS A 35 13.54 3.19 -13.96
N VAL A 36 13.86 3.61 -12.72
CA VAL A 36 12.96 4.36 -11.81
C VAL A 36 12.35 5.56 -12.51
N GLY A 37 13.16 6.32 -13.26
CA GLY A 37 12.69 7.47 -14.01
C GLY A 37 11.57 7.14 -15.01
N ALA A 38 11.70 6.01 -15.72
CA ALA A 38 10.74 5.58 -16.74
C ALA A 38 9.49 4.95 -16.12
N VAL A 39 9.61 4.23 -14.99
CA VAL A 39 8.48 3.51 -14.39
C VAL A 39 7.64 4.36 -13.41
N ALA A 40 8.21 5.41 -12.83
CA ALA A 40 7.53 6.24 -11.83
C ALA A 40 6.21 6.89 -12.31
N PRO A 41 6.08 7.41 -13.55
CA PRO A 41 4.81 7.95 -14.02
C PRO A 41 3.70 6.89 -14.06
N TYR A 42 4.03 5.66 -14.48
CA TYR A 42 3.06 4.55 -14.49
C TYR A 42 2.68 4.13 -13.07
N ALA A 43 3.65 4.03 -12.17
CA ALA A 43 3.41 3.74 -10.76
C ALA A 43 2.49 4.79 -10.11
N ALA A 44 2.73 6.08 -10.40
CA ALA A 44 1.89 7.18 -9.96
C ALA A 44 0.49 7.12 -10.56
N GLY A 45 0.37 6.78 -11.85
CA GLY A 45 -0.92 6.59 -12.53
C GLY A 45 -1.76 5.49 -11.88
N VAL A 46 -1.16 4.33 -11.63
CA VAL A 46 -1.81 3.20 -10.95
C VAL A 46 -2.26 3.61 -9.54
N ALA A 47 -1.35 4.19 -8.75
CA ALA A 47 -1.68 4.64 -7.40
C ALA A 47 -2.79 5.71 -7.40
N GLY A 48 -2.69 6.70 -8.29
CA GLY A 48 -3.68 7.76 -8.43
C GLY A 48 -5.06 7.22 -8.77
N VAL A 49 -5.17 6.32 -9.76
CA VAL A 49 -6.46 5.70 -10.14
C VAL A 49 -7.07 4.93 -8.98
N VAL A 50 -6.28 4.11 -8.27
CA VAL A 50 -6.76 3.34 -7.12
C VAL A 50 -7.24 4.27 -6.01
N LEU A 51 -6.45 5.28 -5.64
CA LEU A 51 -6.78 6.19 -4.53
C LEU A 51 -7.99 7.09 -4.84
N LEU A 52 -8.08 7.60 -6.06
CA LEU A 52 -9.22 8.39 -6.50
C LEU A 52 -10.49 7.53 -6.59
N GLY A 53 -10.37 6.27 -7.02
CA GLY A 53 -11.47 5.29 -6.98
C GLY A 53 -11.96 5.05 -5.56
N ILE A 54 -11.05 4.80 -4.62
CA ILE A 54 -11.39 4.62 -3.19
C ILE A 54 -12.04 5.90 -2.63
N SER A 55 -11.51 7.07 -2.97
CA SER A 55 -12.10 8.36 -2.58
C SER A 55 -13.53 8.50 -3.09
N ALA A 56 -13.79 8.18 -4.37
CA ALA A 56 -15.12 8.22 -4.96
C ALA A 56 -16.12 7.29 -4.26
N VAL A 57 -15.70 6.09 -3.84
CA VAL A 57 -16.55 5.19 -3.04
C VAL A 57 -16.94 5.82 -1.71
N HIS A 58 -16.00 6.47 -1.01
CA HIS A 58 -16.30 7.14 0.26
C HIS A 58 -17.21 8.35 0.05
N VAL A 59 -17.03 9.10 -1.03
CA VAL A 59 -17.95 10.18 -1.42
C VAL A 59 -19.35 9.64 -1.69
N ALA A 60 -19.48 8.51 -2.39
CA ALA A 60 -20.78 7.87 -2.61
C ALA A 60 -21.47 7.49 -1.29
N TRP A 61 -20.71 6.98 -0.30
CA TRP A 61 -21.24 6.69 1.03
C TRP A 61 -21.72 7.95 1.78
N LEU A 62 -21.05 9.11 1.59
CA LEU A 62 -21.53 10.39 2.13
C LEU A 62 -22.89 10.78 1.56
N PHE A 63 -23.09 10.52 0.27
CA PHE A 63 -24.37 10.77 -0.42
C PHE A 63 -25.41 9.66 -0.21
N GLY A 64 -25.14 8.70 0.69
CA GLY A 64 -26.14 7.72 1.15
C GLY A 64 -26.08 6.34 0.48
N ALA A 65 -25.08 6.08 -0.37
CA ALA A 65 -24.86 4.73 -0.87
C ALA A 65 -24.54 3.77 0.29
N ARG A 66 -25.09 2.55 0.27
CA ARG A 66 -24.94 1.55 1.35
C ARG A 66 -24.22 0.26 0.95
N TRP A 67 -23.87 0.12 -0.33
CA TRP A 67 -23.19 -1.07 -0.84
C TRP A 67 -21.75 -1.12 -0.31
N GLY A 68 -21.24 -2.32 -0.07
CA GLY A 68 -19.85 -2.53 0.38
C GLY A 68 -19.53 -2.14 1.83
N ILE A 69 -20.38 -1.38 2.53
CA ILE A 69 -20.11 -0.90 3.90
C ILE A 69 -19.82 -2.06 4.88
N ARG A 70 -20.61 -3.14 4.83
CA ARG A 70 -20.39 -4.33 5.69
C ARG A 70 -19.06 -5.03 5.42
N ALA A 71 -18.56 -4.96 4.19
CA ALA A 71 -17.26 -5.52 3.83
C ALA A 71 -16.11 -4.61 4.26
N ALA A 72 -16.37 -3.32 4.48
CA ALA A 72 -15.36 -2.32 4.82
C ALA A 72 -15.17 -2.10 6.33
N ILE A 73 -16.10 -2.59 7.17
CA ILE A 73 -16.04 -2.42 8.62
C ILE A 73 -15.70 -3.78 9.26
N PRO A 74 -14.61 -3.88 10.05
CA PRO A 74 -14.28 -5.08 10.81
C PRO A 74 -15.39 -5.45 11.80
N GLU A 75 -15.54 -6.74 12.06
CA GLU A 75 -16.50 -7.27 13.04
C GLU A 75 -15.78 -7.97 14.19
N ILE A 76 -16.30 -7.81 15.41
CA ILE A 76 -15.86 -8.51 16.62
C ILE A 76 -17.07 -9.23 17.19
N ALA A 77 -17.00 -10.57 17.29
CA ALA A 77 -18.11 -11.41 17.78
C ALA A 77 -19.46 -11.12 17.07
N GLY A 78 -19.41 -10.90 15.75
CA GLY A 78 -20.61 -10.67 14.92
C GLY A 78 -21.21 -9.26 14.99
N ARG A 79 -20.53 -8.31 15.66
CA ARG A 79 -20.94 -6.90 15.71
C ARG A 79 -19.89 -6.01 15.05
N PRO A 80 -20.29 -4.92 14.36
CA PRO A 80 -19.33 -3.95 13.83
C PRO A 80 -18.43 -3.41 14.93
N ALA A 81 -17.12 -3.36 14.68
CA ALA A 81 -16.14 -2.86 15.63
C ALA A 81 -16.35 -1.37 15.96
N PHE A 82 -16.92 -0.61 15.01
CA PHE A 82 -17.30 0.78 15.18
C PHE A 82 -18.40 1.17 14.17
N SER A 83 -19.05 2.31 14.40
CA SER A 83 -19.99 2.92 13.46
C SER A 83 -19.40 4.25 12.95
N PRO A 84 -18.93 4.33 11.70
CA PRO A 84 -18.27 5.53 11.20
C PRO A 84 -19.27 6.70 11.12
N PRO A 85 -18.97 7.85 11.77
CA PRO A 85 -19.76 9.05 11.58
C PRO A 85 -19.53 9.59 10.15
N ARG A 86 -20.54 10.28 9.59
CA ARG A 86 -20.47 10.86 8.24
C ARG A 86 -19.25 11.77 8.06
N ALA A 87 -18.95 12.59 9.07
CA ALA A 87 -17.78 13.47 9.05
C ALA A 87 -16.46 12.70 8.85
N LEU A 88 -16.29 11.55 9.54
CA LEU A 88 -15.09 10.73 9.41
C LEU A 88 -14.98 10.12 7.99
N THR A 89 -16.11 9.69 7.41
CA THR A 89 -16.14 9.20 6.02
C THR A 89 -15.66 10.29 5.04
N GLY A 90 -16.04 11.54 5.29
CA GLY A 90 -15.61 12.70 4.51
C GLY A 90 -14.12 12.99 4.63
N VAL A 91 -13.58 12.91 5.84
CA VAL A 91 -12.13 13.02 6.07
C VAL A 91 -11.38 11.93 5.30
N VAL A 92 -11.84 10.68 5.36
CA VAL A 92 -11.22 9.57 4.63
C VAL A 92 -11.26 9.79 3.12
N ALA A 93 -12.40 10.25 2.59
CA ALA A 93 -12.52 10.61 1.17
C ALA A 93 -11.50 11.68 0.77
N ALA A 94 -11.37 12.74 1.56
CA ALA A 94 -10.44 13.84 1.31
C ALA A 94 -8.97 13.39 1.41
N VAL A 95 -8.62 12.56 2.39
CA VAL A 95 -7.27 12.03 2.55
C VAL A 95 -6.87 11.16 1.36
N PHE A 96 -7.72 10.22 0.94
CA PHE A 96 -7.41 9.38 -0.22
C PHE A 96 -7.40 10.18 -1.53
N GLY A 97 -8.35 11.11 -1.72
CA GLY A 97 -8.39 11.98 -2.89
C GLY A 97 -7.16 12.88 -2.98
N GLY A 98 -6.79 13.50 -1.86
CA GLY A 98 -5.59 14.33 -1.74
C GLY A 98 -4.31 13.54 -1.96
N ALA A 99 -4.18 12.34 -1.40
CA ALA A 99 -3.04 11.46 -1.62
C ALA A 99 -2.92 11.03 -3.09
N GLY A 100 -4.05 10.72 -3.75
CA GLY A 100 -4.10 10.38 -5.17
C GLY A 100 -3.68 11.55 -6.07
N ALA A 101 -4.17 12.76 -5.80
CA ALA A 101 -3.74 13.95 -6.52
C ALA A 101 -2.25 14.25 -6.25
N PHE A 102 -1.82 14.15 -4.99
CA PHE A 102 -0.45 14.40 -4.57
C PHE A 102 0.55 13.50 -5.29
N VAL A 103 0.32 12.18 -5.34
CA VAL A 103 1.28 11.25 -5.96
C VAL A 103 1.45 11.49 -7.45
N LEU A 104 0.38 11.89 -8.15
CA LEU A 104 0.42 12.27 -9.57
C LEU A 104 1.27 13.53 -9.80
N VAL A 105 1.10 14.55 -8.95
CA VAL A 105 1.91 15.78 -9.01
C VAL A 105 3.37 15.50 -8.64
N ALA A 106 3.60 14.72 -7.58
CA ALA A 106 4.94 14.32 -7.12
C ALA A 106 5.72 13.58 -8.20
N ALA A 107 5.08 12.72 -8.99
CA ALA A 107 5.77 12.01 -10.07
C ALA A 107 6.20 12.94 -11.23
N ARG A 108 5.50 14.05 -11.45
CA ARG A 108 5.78 14.99 -12.55
C ARG A 108 6.76 16.09 -12.15
N PHE A 109 6.66 16.58 -10.92
CA PHE A 109 7.36 17.78 -10.43
C PHE A 109 8.16 17.56 -9.14
N GLY A 110 8.13 16.34 -8.59
CA GLY A 110 8.70 16.04 -7.30
C GLY A 110 10.20 16.31 -7.23
N SER A 111 10.59 17.00 -6.16
CA SER A 111 11.96 17.19 -5.71
C SER A 111 12.20 16.40 -4.41
N ALA A 112 13.43 16.44 -3.86
CA ALA A 112 13.78 15.69 -2.66
C ALA A 112 12.79 15.86 -1.47
N PRO A 113 12.26 17.05 -1.14
CA PRO A 113 11.24 17.20 -0.10
C PRO A 113 9.94 16.42 -0.38
N TRP A 114 9.51 16.38 -1.63
CA TRP A 114 8.32 15.64 -2.05
C TRP A 114 8.55 14.14 -1.90
N ALA A 115 9.76 13.68 -2.23
CA ALA A 115 10.11 12.28 -2.09
C ALA A 115 10.03 11.77 -0.65
N TRP A 116 10.41 12.58 0.34
CA TRP A 116 10.25 12.20 1.75
C TRP A 116 8.78 12.05 2.16
N VAL A 117 7.90 12.94 1.68
CA VAL A 117 6.45 12.83 1.90
C VAL A 117 5.89 11.61 1.18
N THR A 118 6.32 11.34 -0.05
CA THR A 118 5.91 10.13 -0.79
C THR A 118 6.41 8.86 -0.10
N LEU A 119 7.62 8.86 0.47
CA LEU A 119 8.16 7.74 1.23
C LEU A 119 7.37 7.50 2.52
N ALA A 120 6.95 8.56 3.22
CA ALA A 120 6.05 8.44 4.35
C ALA A 120 4.71 7.80 3.95
N GLY A 121 4.16 8.16 2.77
CA GLY A 121 2.99 7.49 2.19
C GLY A 121 3.23 6.00 1.94
N ALA A 122 4.38 5.64 1.36
CA ALA A 122 4.77 4.24 1.16
C ALA A 122 4.80 3.47 2.49
N ALA A 123 5.35 4.07 3.54
CA ALA A 123 5.40 3.49 4.88
C ALA A 123 4.01 3.31 5.49
N VAL A 124 3.11 4.30 5.38
CA VAL A 124 1.73 4.20 5.88
C VAL A 124 1.00 3.02 5.23
N PHE A 125 1.07 2.90 3.90
CA PHE A 125 0.45 1.77 3.20
C PHE A 125 1.12 0.42 3.51
N GLY A 126 2.45 0.42 3.69
CA GLY A 126 3.17 -0.78 4.12
C GLY A 126 2.77 -1.24 5.51
N LEU A 127 2.70 -0.32 6.48
CA LEU A 127 2.22 -0.59 7.83
C LEU A 127 0.77 -1.07 7.83
N ARG A 128 -0.10 -0.48 6.99
CA ARG A 128 -1.48 -0.95 6.84
C ARG A 128 -1.55 -2.36 6.25
N ALA A 129 -0.66 -2.70 5.33
CA ALA A 129 -0.59 -4.05 4.76
C ALA A 129 -0.09 -5.08 5.79
N LEU A 130 0.90 -4.72 6.61
CA LEU A 130 1.33 -5.53 7.74
C LEU A 130 0.18 -5.75 8.72
N GLY A 131 -0.53 -4.66 9.05
CA GLY A 131 -1.73 -4.67 9.87
C GLY A 131 -1.48 -4.40 11.34
N ASP A 132 -2.45 -4.77 12.17
CA ASP A 132 -2.49 -4.49 13.62
C ASP A 132 -2.30 -5.77 14.47
N PHE A 133 -1.87 -6.87 13.86
CA PHE A 133 -1.77 -8.20 14.49
C PHE A 133 -3.09 -8.75 15.06
N ARG A 134 -4.24 -8.18 14.68
CA ARG A 134 -5.54 -8.53 15.25
C ARG A 134 -6.66 -8.58 14.21
N LEU A 135 -7.04 -7.44 13.62
CA LEU A 135 -8.22 -7.30 12.75
C LEU A 135 -7.88 -7.06 11.28
N VAL A 136 -6.72 -6.46 10.97
CA VAL A 136 -6.40 -6.00 9.61
C VAL A 136 -5.03 -6.49 9.15
N GLY A 137 -4.85 -6.57 7.82
CA GLY A 137 -3.57 -6.82 7.19
C GLY A 137 -3.15 -8.29 7.17
N LEU A 138 -1.91 -8.55 6.79
CA LEU A 138 -1.30 -9.88 6.70
C LEU A 138 -1.21 -10.56 8.07
N THR A 139 -1.14 -9.78 9.14
CA THR A 139 -0.95 -10.28 10.51
C THR A 139 -2.25 -10.46 11.30
N LYS A 140 -3.41 -10.27 10.66
CA LYS A 140 -4.71 -10.42 11.33
C LYS A 140 -4.91 -11.81 11.93
N ARG A 141 -5.65 -11.87 13.03
CA ARG A 141 -6.02 -13.12 13.74
C ARG A 141 -7.51 -13.42 13.67
N VAL A 142 -8.34 -12.39 13.52
CA VAL A 142 -9.79 -12.56 13.35
C VAL A 142 -10.08 -12.89 11.89
N LEU A 143 -10.44 -14.15 11.64
CA LEU A 143 -10.71 -14.69 10.31
C LEU A 143 -12.19 -15.03 10.14
N GLY A 144 -12.60 -15.30 8.90
CA GLY A 144 -13.95 -15.77 8.58
C GLY A 144 -15.05 -14.70 8.58
N THR A 145 -14.74 -13.45 8.93
CA THR A 145 -15.66 -12.32 8.77
C THR A 145 -15.72 -11.85 7.31
N PRO A 146 -16.81 -11.17 6.89
CA PRO A 146 -16.87 -10.55 5.56
C PRO A 146 -15.69 -9.60 5.31
N PHE A 147 -15.35 -8.78 6.31
CA PHE A 147 -14.19 -7.88 6.24
C PHE A 147 -12.88 -8.65 6.03
N ALA A 148 -12.62 -9.70 6.81
CA ALA A 148 -11.37 -10.47 6.69
C ALA A 148 -11.17 -11.05 5.28
N ARG A 149 -12.24 -11.55 4.65
CA ARG A 149 -12.18 -12.08 3.27
C ARG A 149 -11.82 -11.00 2.24
N TRP A 150 -12.42 -9.81 2.36
CA TRP A 150 -12.10 -8.68 1.49
C TRP A 150 -10.72 -8.10 1.77
N ASP A 151 -10.29 -8.12 3.03
CA ASP A 151 -8.96 -7.68 3.42
C ASP A 151 -7.86 -8.61 2.86
N ASP A 152 -8.10 -9.92 2.82
CA ASP A 152 -7.21 -10.90 2.16
C ASP A 152 -7.20 -10.77 0.64
N GLY A 153 -8.38 -10.71 0.02
CA GLY A 153 -8.51 -10.76 -1.44
C GLY A 153 -8.24 -9.43 -2.16
N LEU A 154 -8.43 -8.29 -1.48
CA LEU A 154 -8.39 -6.99 -2.14
C LEU A 154 -7.66 -5.92 -1.33
N PHE A 155 -8.04 -5.66 -0.06
CA PHE A 155 -7.54 -4.47 0.62
C PHE A 155 -6.05 -4.54 0.97
N THR A 156 -5.58 -5.69 1.47
CA THR A 156 -4.16 -5.90 1.76
C THR A 156 -3.31 -5.93 0.49
N PRO A 157 -3.69 -6.66 -0.58
CA PRO A 157 -3.01 -6.57 -1.88
C PRO A 157 -2.94 -5.16 -2.44
N LEU A 158 -4.03 -4.38 -2.38
CA LEU A 158 -4.02 -2.98 -2.82
C LEU A 158 -3.10 -2.12 -1.95
N SER A 159 -3.07 -2.33 -0.63
CA SER A 159 -2.17 -1.60 0.26
C SER A 159 -0.70 -1.88 -0.04
N LEU A 160 -0.35 -3.14 -0.33
CA LEU A 160 1.01 -3.50 -0.78
C LEU A 160 1.35 -2.86 -2.12
N LEU A 161 0.43 -2.92 -3.09
CA LEU A 161 0.60 -2.27 -4.40
C LEU A 161 0.87 -0.77 -4.24
N LEU A 162 0.05 -0.09 -3.44
CA LEU A 162 0.20 1.35 -3.17
C LEU A 162 1.52 1.66 -2.47
N SER A 163 1.94 0.84 -1.51
CA SER A 163 3.25 0.99 -0.84
C SER A 163 4.40 0.94 -1.84
N VAL A 164 4.40 -0.03 -2.75
CA VAL A 164 5.42 -0.17 -3.81
C VAL A 164 5.36 1.00 -4.79
N CYS A 165 4.17 1.39 -5.26
CA CYS A 165 4.03 2.52 -6.18
C CYS A 165 4.56 3.82 -5.59
N PHE A 166 4.24 4.11 -4.33
CA PHE A 166 4.77 5.30 -3.63
C PHE A 166 6.29 5.20 -3.45
N ALA A 167 6.84 4.03 -3.13
CA ALA A 167 8.29 3.85 -3.00
C ALA A 167 9.03 4.13 -4.33
N ILE A 168 8.47 3.68 -5.47
CA ILE A 168 9.03 3.96 -6.80
C ILE A 168 9.01 5.46 -7.11
N VAL A 169 7.91 6.14 -6.82
CA VAL A 169 7.79 7.59 -7.04
C VAL A 169 8.74 8.37 -6.13
N ALA A 170 8.89 7.96 -4.88
CA ALA A 170 9.84 8.54 -3.94
C ALA A 170 11.29 8.37 -4.42
N ALA A 171 11.66 7.16 -4.89
CA ALA A 171 13.00 6.89 -5.40
C ALA A 171 13.39 7.81 -6.56
N ARG A 172 12.44 8.16 -7.44
CA ARG A 172 12.67 9.12 -8.54
C ARG A 172 12.97 10.53 -8.05
N GLY A 173 12.34 10.98 -6.96
CA GLY A 173 12.57 12.33 -6.43
C GLY A 173 13.86 12.46 -5.61
N LEU A 174 14.50 11.33 -5.26
CA LEU A 174 15.78 11.28 -4.54
C LEU A 174 16.99 11.09 -5.47
N SER A 175 16.76 10.66 -6.72
CA SER A 175 17.77 10.51 -7.77
C SER A 175 17.99 11.81 -8.53
#